data_AF-A0A7W1UHX3-F1
#
_entry.id   AF-A0A7W1UHX3-F1
#
_cell.length_a   1.000
_cell.length_b   1.000
_cell.length_c   1.000
_cell.angle_alpha   90.00
_cell.angle_beta   90.00
_cell.angle_gamma   90.00
#
_symmetry.space_group_name_H-M   'P 1'
#
loop_
_entity.id
_entity.type
_entity.pdbx_description
1 polymer ?
#
loop_
_entity_poly.entity_id
_entity_poly.type
_entity_poly.pdbx_seq_one_letter_code
_entity_poly.pdbx_strand_id
1 'polypeptide(L)'
;MNTPTSKPRAVILFVHGFGSSRKCWDTLVNLLQSDRAITERFNFDFFEYPTDWVKLKPTERIPGHKELAQKFRAFVASERFVNREITLVGHSQGGLIIHAYLNYMIEEGWGEQLASIRQVITFATPHYGSNLFSGLRRLLSRFIDNPQERRLRTLDEDLSDVVRNVNTRIATTHQADGTHWPIPVHFFGGLSDNVVPKASAQGPFASYTPITGNHSTILMPLNRDDDRYGELKEVLLDPVGHPHVFEIEHYDTTIIVRPVERQTFAVNLGGGRTREIETDNVCELNRTVRFANNNACQQEFKMRYLAFNGSCFEAETSHDNAAAQLKSEYRAGEKIDFLFVPKLRAPAEQYSLGLTIYNGYGEGRTDVHFHLGPKSIGARAYYRKLTYTLDLSGYLAVGRPVPPPTFYLHHHDPGDCGQCKSRRKHGTRIQPSSEARAGVWSWELRNVRQGVTDLFWDIRTSLA
;
A
#
# COMPACT_ATOMS: atom_id res chain seq x y z
N MET A 1 -18.39 14.89 -21.97
CA MET A 1 -17.12 14.22 -22.32
C MET A 1 -16.14 14.47 -21.18
N ASN A 2 -15.97 13.51 -20.28
CA ASN A 2 -14.91 13.54 -19.27
C ASN A 2 -14.08 12.28 -19.50
N THR A 3 -12.95 12.45 -20.17
CA THR A 3 -11.82 11.51 -20.19
C THR A 3 -11.47 11.12 -18.75
N PRO A 4 -10.96 9.91 -18.49
CA PRO A 4 -10.49 9.57 -17.15
C PRO A 4 -9.29 10.47 -16.86
N THR A 5 -9.50 11.50 -16.05
CA THR A 5 -8.45 12.38 -15.54
C THR A 5 -7.41 11.50 -14.87
N SER A 6 -6.20 11.47 -15.44
CA SER A 6 -5.05 10.76 -14.87
C SER A 6 -4.97 11.08 -13.37
N LYS A 7 -4.96 10.04 -12.52
CA LYS A 7 -4.81 10.19 -11.08
C LYS A 7 -3.62 11.12 -10.79
N PRO A 8 -3.75 12.10 -9.88
CA PRO A 8 -2.65 13.00 -9.59
C PRO A 8 -1.42 12.22 -9.11
N ARG A 9 -0.24 12.55 -9.65
CA ARG A 9 1.05 11.96 -9.26
C ARG A 9 1.24 12.01 -7.75
N ALA A 10 1.94 11.03 -7.18
CA ALA A 10 2.31 11.03 -5.78
C ALA A 10 3.18 12.26 -5.44
N VAL A 11 3.35 12.56 -4.15
CA VAL A 11 4.21 13.64 -3.66
C VAL A 11 5.34 13.08 -2.84
N ILE A 12 6.54 13.60 -3.06
CA ILE A 12 7.64 13.50 -2.10
C ILE A 12 7.67 14.83 -1.35
N LEU A 13 7.35 14.79 -0.06
CA LEU A 13 7.31 15.96 0.83
C LEU A 13 8.57 15.99 1.70
N PHE A 14 9.47 16.92 1.39
CA PHE A 14 10.73 17.10 2.09
C PHE A 14 10.58 18.00 3.32
N VAL A 15 11.22 17.60 4.42
CA VAL A 15 11.27 18.34 5.69
C VAL A 15 12.75 18.53 6.07
N HIS A 16 13.21 19.78 6.03
CA HIS A 16 14.61 20.12 6.32
C HIS A 16 14.95 19.96 7.80
N GLY A 17 16.25 19.89 8.10
CA GLY A 17 16.76 19.84 9.47
C GLY A 17 16.92 21.19 10.15
N PHE A 18 17.41 21.13 11.39
CA PHE A 18 17.77 22.28 12.21
C PHE A 18 18.79 23.20 11.52
N GLY A 19 18.67 24.52 11.67
CA GLY A 19 19.61 25.51 11.10
C GLY A 19 19.72 25.49 9.57
N SER A 20 18.75 24.88 8.89
CA SER A 20 18.71 24.72 7.44
C SER A 20 17.42 25.29 6.85
N SER A 21 17.29 25.22 5.52
CA SER A 21 16.09 25.56 4.75
C SER A 21 15.87 24.50 3.67
N ARG A 22 14.86 24.69 2.81
CA ARG A 22 14.65 23.81 1.64
C ARG A 22 15.90 23.60 0.79
N LYS A 23 16.84 24.57 0.80
CA LYS A 23 18.07 24.55 -0.01
C LYS A 23 18.98 23.36 0.26
N CYS A 24 18.91 22.73 1.45
CA CYS A 24 19.72 21.53 1.71
C CYS A 24 19.37 20.34 0.81
N TRP A 25 18.18 20.37 0.19
CA TRP A 25 17.72 19.33 -0.72
C TRP A 25 18.07 19.60 -2.19
N ASP A 26 18.58 20.80 -2.55
CA ASP A 26 18.71 21.24 -3.94
C ASP A 26 19.54 20.25 -4.79
N THR A 27 20.69 19.77 -4.30
CA THR A 27 21.53 18.81 -5.02
C THR A 27 20.78 17.52 -5.34
N LEU A 28 20.15 16.92 -4.33
CA LEU A 28 19.39 15.68 -4.48
C LEU A 28 18.17 15.86 -5.38
N VAL A 29 17.42 16.94 -5.17
CA VAL A 29 16.19 17.24 -5.92
C VAL A 29 16.50 17.53 -7.39
N ASN A 30 17.60 18.20 -7.71
CA ASN A 30 18.02 18.42 -9.10
C ASN A 30 18.28 17.09 -9.84
N LEU A 31 18.86 16.09 -9.16
CA LEU A 31 19.02 14.75 -9.73
C LEU A 31 17.67 14.04 -9.91
N LEU A 32 16.79 14.12 -8.91
CA LEU A 32 15.45 13.51 -8.96
C LEU A 32 14.58 14.15 -10.07
N GLN A 33 14.66 15.46 -10.24
CA GLN A 33 13.93 16.22 -11.27
C GLN A 33 14.39 15.93 -12.69
N SER A 34 15.63 15.45 -12.84
CA SER A 34 16.15 15.08 -14.15
C SER A 34 15.95 13.59 -14.46
N ASP A 35 15.54 12.77 -13.48
CA ASP A 35 15.31 11.34 -13.66
C ASP A 35 13.85 11.04 -14.03
N ARG A 36 13.66 10.59 -15.27
CA ARG A 36 12.35 10.28 -15.84
C ARG A 36 11.56 9.29 -14.97
N ALA A 37 12.22 8.25 -14.43
CA ALA A 37 11.55 7.23 -13.63
C ALA A 37 10.91 7.80 -12.35
N ILE A 38 11.50 8.88 -11.81
CA ILE A 38 10.94 9.61 -10.66
C ILE A 38 9.88 10.59 -11.13
N THR A 39 10.18 11.44 -12.11
CA THR A 39 9.25 12.51 -12.53
C THR A 39 7.94 12.00 -13.12
N GLU A 40 7.91 10.79 -13.69
CA GLU A 40 6.66 10.18 -14.17
C GLU A 40 5.71 9.83 -13.02
N ARG A 41 6.24 9.60 -11.80
CA ARG A 41 5.47 9.10 -10.64
C ARG A 41 5.25 10.15 -9.56
N PHE A 42 6.19 11.08 -9.39
CA PHE A 42 6.22 11.99 -8.26
C PHE A 42 6.25 13.46 -8.68
N ASN A 43 5.62 14.30 -7.88
CA ASN A 43 5.94 15.72 -7.74
C ASN A 43 6.67 15.95 -6.42
N PHE A 44 7.36 17.07 -6.32
CA PHE A 44 8.15 17.43 -5.14
C PHE A 44 7.52 18.58 -4.39
N ASP A 45 7.62 18.54 -3.07
CA ASP A 45 7.10 19.56 -2.18
C ASP A 45 7.96 19.70 -0.93
N PHE A 46 7.83 20.83 -0.24
CA PHE A 46 8.70 21.20 0.88
C PHE A 46 7.88 21.81 2.00
N PHE A 47 8.11 21.33 3.22
CA PHE A 47 7.61 21.97 4.42
C PHE A 47 8.68 22.86 5.03
N GLU A 48 8.36 24.13 5.21
CA GLU A 48 9.24 25.11 5.84
C GLU A 48 8.76 25.49 7.24
N TYR A 49 9.71 25.54 8.16
CA TYR A 49 9.45 25.94 9.54
C TYR A 49 10.64 26.74 10.11
N PRO A 50 10.40 27.64 11.09
CA PRO A 50 11.47 28.46 11.65
C PRO A 50 12.51 27.61 12.40
N THR A 51 13.70 27.49 11.81
CA THR A 51 14.86 26.74 12.36
C THR A 51 16.13 27.57 12.45
N ASP A 52 16.13 28.74 11.82
CA ASP A 52 17.31 29.55 11.56
C ASP A 52 17.53 30.53 12.74
N TRP A 53 18.29 30.12 13.75
CA TRP A 53 18.45 30.88 15.00
C TRP A 53 19.13 32.23 14.81
N VAL A 54 19.93 32.38 13.76
CA VAL A 54 20.65 33.62 13.44
C VAL A 54 19.68 34.75 13.05
N LYS A 55 18.43 34.42 12.70
CA LYS A 55 17.38 35.38 12.33
C LYS A 55 16.31 35.57 13.41
N LEU A 56 16.37 34.82 14.52
CA LEU A 56 15.37 34.94 15.57
C LEU A 56 15.58 36.26 16.32
N LYS A 57 14.59 37.14 16.26
CA LYS A 57 14.57 38.35 17.08
C LYS A 57 14.51 37.95 18.57
N PRO A 58 14.97 38.79 19.51
CA PRO A 58 14.87 38.52 20.95
C PRO A 58 13.44 38.22 21.44
N THR A 59 12.42 38.65 20.67
CA THR A 59 10.99 38.44 20.91
C THR A 59 10.43 37.12 20.34
N GLU A 60 11.24 36.35 19.60
CA GLU A 60 10.78 35.15 18.89
C GLU A 60 11.18 33.87 19.63
N ARG A 61 10.26 32.89 19.67
CA ARG A 61 10.47 31.57 20.28
C ARG A 61 10.46 30.51 19.19
N ILE A 62 11.32 29.50 19.34
CA ILE A 62 11.26 28.28 18.51
C ILE A 62 10.04 27.47 18.94
N PRO A 63 9.14 27.10 18.01
CA PRO A 63 8.00 26.24 18.33
C PRO A 63 8.45 24.87 18.85
N GLY A 64 7.71 24.31 19.81
CA GLY A 64 7.94 22.94 20.29
C GLY A 64 7.48 21.88 19.27
N HIS A 65 7.83 20.61 19.49
CA HIS A 65 7.47 19.52 18.57
C HIS A 65 5.96 19.38 18.34
N LYS A 66 5.13 19.59 19.38
CA LYS A 66 3.66 19.55 19.26
C LYS A 66 3.10 20.65 18.34
N GLU A 67 3.61 21.87 18.47
CA GLU A 67 3.20 23.00 17.62
C GLU A 67 3.64 22.77 16.16
N LEU A 68 4.85 22.25 15.96
CA LEU A 68 5.34 21.88 14.63
C LEU A 68 4.53 20.74 14.02
N ALA A 69 4.16 19.73 14.81
CA ALA A 69 3.30 18.63 14.38
C ALA A 69 1.92 19.12 13.93
N GLN A 70 1.29 20.04 14.68
CA GLN A 70 0.01 20.65 14.31
C GLN A 70 0.12 21.47 13.02
N LYS A 71 1.19 22.28 12.89
CA LYS A 71 1.45 23.03 11.65
C LYS A 71 1.67 22.08 10.47
N PHE A 72 2.43 21.00 10.66
CA PHE A 72 2.69 20.01 9.63
C PHE A 72 1.41 19.27 9.23
N ARG A 73 0.55 18.90 10.19
CA ARG A 73 -0.79 18.35 9.92
C ARG A 73 -1.60 19.28 9.02
N ALA A 74 -1.71 20.56 9.38
CA ALA A 74 -2.48 21.53 8.61
C ALA A 74 -1.95 21.66 7.18
N PHE A 75 -0.63 21.60 7.01
CA PHE A 75 0.01 21.59 5.70
C PHE A 75 -0.35 20.34 4.88
N VAL A 76 -0.18 19.15 5.46
CA VAL A 76 -0.50 17.86 4.82
C VAL A 76 -2.00 17.73 4.50
N ALA A 77 -2.88 18.31 5.30
CA ALA A 77 -4.33 18.30 5.09
C ALA A 77 -4.82 19.34 4.06
N SER A 78 -3.95 20.17 3.49
CA SER A 78 -4.33 21.18 2.51
C SER A 78 -4.82 20.57 1.19
N GLU A 79 -5.62 21.34 0.43
CA GLU A 79 -6.16 20.93 -0.87
C GLU A 79 -5.10 20.46 -1.86
N ARG A 80 -3.85 20.95 -1.70
CA ARG A 80 -2.68 20.57 -2.51
C ARG A 80 -2.38 19.07 -2.50
N PHE A 81 -2.79 18.37 -1.43
CA PHE A 81 -2.50 16.95 -1.22
C PHE A 81 -3.74 16.05 -1.28
N VAL A 82 -4.93 16.62 -1.50
CA VAL A 82 -6.18 15.84 -1.59
C VAL A 82 -6.08 14.81 -2.72
N ASN A 83 -6.46 13.56 -2.42
CA ASN A 83 -6.39 12.41 -3.33
C ASN A 83 -4.99 12.05 -3.83
N ARG A 84 -3.93 12.53 -3.16
CA ARG A 84 -2.54 12.22 -3.50
C ARG A 84 -1.94 11.29 -2.47
N GLU A 85 -1.13 10.35 -2.96
CA GLU A 85 -0.27 9.54 -2.13
C GLU A 85 0.98 10.34 -1.76
N ILE A 86 1.43 10.27 -0.50
CA ILE A 86 2.50 11.11 0.04
C ILE A 86 3.62 10.23 0.60
N THR A 87 4.85 10.48 0.17
CA THR A 87 6.08 10.00 0.81
C THR A 87 6.70 11.13 1.59
N LEU A 88 6.87 10.93 2.90
CA LEU A 88 7.49 11.94 3.77
C LEU A 88 9.01 11.69 3.82
N VAL A 89 9.81 12.72 3.57
CA VAL A 89 11.27 12.64 3.58
C VAL A 89 11.84 13.67 4.55
N GLY A 90 12.41 13.21 5.67
CA GLY A 90 12.98 14.07 6.70
C GLY A 90 14.50 14.03 6.73
N HIS A 91 15.14 15.14 7.09
CA HIS A 91 16.57 15.17 7.43
C HIS A 91 16.78 15.68 8.85
N SER A 92 17.62 14.99 9.63
CA SER A 92 17.97 15.41 10.99
C SER A 92 16.70 15.70 11.82
N GLN A 93 16.54 16.90 12.39
CA GLN A 93 15.32 17.29 13.10
C GLN A 93 14.04 17.22 12.25
N GLY A 94 14.12 17.36 10.93
CA GLY A 94 12.98 17.21 10.04
C GLY A 94 12.33 15.83 10.11
N GLY A 95 13.12 14.77 10.35
CA GLY A 95 12.59 13.44 10.62
C GLY A 95 11.84 13.36 11.96
N LEU A 96 12.31 14.08 12.98
CA LEU A 96 11.62 14.15 14.28
C LEU A 96 10.29 14.90 14.20
N ILE A 97 10.17 15.89 13.31
CA ILE A 97 8.88 16.57 13.07
C ILE A 97 7.89 15.61 12.41
N ILE A 98 8.34 14.77 11.48
CA ILE A 98 7.50 13.72 10.90
C ILE A 98 7.05 12.76 12.01
N HIS A 99 7.96 12.31 12.87
CA HIS A 99 7.60 11.43 14.00
C HIS A 99 6.62 12.08 14.98
N ALA A 100 6.82 13.37 15.31
CA ALA A 100 5.92 14.12 16.16
C ALA A 100 4.53 14.27 15.53
N TYR A 101 4.46 14.47 14.21
CA TYR A 101 3.19 14.47 13.46
C TYR A 101 2.49 13.11 13.51
N LEU A 102 3.20 12.03 13.23
CA LEU A 102 2.63 10.69 13.29
C LEU A 102 2.11 10.37 14.70
N ASN A 103 2.91 10.67 15.73
CA ASN A 103 2.51 10.49 17.13
C ASN A 103 1.29 11.33 17.49
N TYR A 104 1.26 12.60 17.08
CA TYR A 104 0.10 13.46 17.30
C TYR A 104 -1.17 12.88 16.66
N MET A 105 -1.08 12.38 15.42
CA MET A 105 -2.24 11.82 14.73
C MET A 105 -2.80 10.59 15.43
N ILE A 106 -1.97 9.71 15.97
CA ILE A 106 -2.43 8.50 16.68
C ILE A 106 -2.88 8.78 18.12
N GLU A 107 -2.29 9.75 18.80
CA GLU A 107 -2.72 10.16 20.15
C GLU A 107 -4.10 10.83 20.13
N GLU A 108 -4.40 11.58 19.07
CA GLU A 108 -5.70 12.21 18.86
C GLU A 108 -6.76 11.26 18.27
N GLY A 109 -6.43 9.99 18.05
CA GLY A 109 -7.37 9.02 17.49
C GLY A 109 -7.64 9.20 15.98
N TRP A 110 -6.72 9.82 15.24
CA TRP A 110 -6.84 10.14 13.82
C TRP A 110 -5.94 9.30 12.90
N GLY A 111 -5.50 8.12 13.33
CA GLY A 111 -4.65 7.21 12.57
C GLY A 111 -5.17 6.92 11.15
N GLU A 112 -6.49 6.77 10.95
CA GLU A 112 -7.08 6.57 9.62
C GLU A 112 -6.83 7.72 8.64
N GLN A 113 -6.64 8.95 9.12
CA GLN A 113 -6.32 10.11 8.27
C GLN A 113 -4.89 10.01 7.71
N LEU A 114 -4.05 9.09 8.20
CA LEU A 114 -2.74 8.78 7.65
C LEU A 114 -2.81 7.86 6.41
N ALA A 115 -3.99 7.49 5.93
CA ALA A 115 -4.18 6.59 4.78
C ALA A 115 -3.47 7.05 3.48
N SER A 116 -3.27 8.36 3.31
CA SER A 116 -2.56 8.94 2.15
C SER A 116 -1.05 8.78 2.25
N ILE A 117 -0.49 8.53 3.44
CA ILE A 117 0.95 8.34 3.64
C ILE A 117 1.34 6.95 3.13
N ARG A 118 2.29 6.91 2.19
CA ARG A 118 2.81 5.67 1.58
C ARG A 118 3.96 5.07 2.37
N GLN A 119 4.86 5.94 2.80
CA GLN A 119 6.07 5.59 3.53
C GLN A 119 6.67 6.85 4.15
N VAL A 120 7.55 6.63 5.13
CA VAL A 120 8.42 7.64 5.69
C VAL A 120 9.86 7.25 5.45
N ILE A 121 10.66 8.18 4.95
CA ILE A 121 12.09 8.03 4.74
C ILE A 121 12.77 9.11 5.55
N THR A 122 13.82 8.80 6.29
CA THR A 122 14.60 9.84 6.97
C THR A 122 16.09 9.66 6.81
N PHE A 123 16.80 10.80 6.79
CA PHE A 123 18.25 10.88 6.68
C PHE A 123 18.82 11.44 7.98
N ALA A 124 19.79 10.74 8.58
CA ALA A 124 20.52 11.20 9.75
C ALA A 124 19.61 11.72 10.88
N THR A 125 18.45 11.08 11.09
CA THR A 125 17.47 11.49 12.10
C THR A 125 17.80 10.86 13.44
N PRO A 126 17.95 11.65 14.52
CA PRO A 126 18.44 11.12 15.78
C PRO A 126 17.30 10.60 16.68
N HIS A 127 17.19 9.28 16.83
CA HIS A 127 16.11 8.62 17.60
C HIS A 127 16.41 8.42 19.09
N TYR A 128 17.66 8.65 19.53
CA TYR A 128 18.04 8.56 20.94
C TYR A 128 18.49 9.93 21.47
N GLY A 129 17.72 10.50 22.41
CA GLY A 129 17.85 11.88 22.91
C GLY A 129 19.16 12.21 23.65
N SER A 130 19.73 11.29 24.43
CA SER A 130 20.91 11.59 25.26
C SER A 130 22.22 11.85 24.47
N ASN A 131 22.38 11.22 23.30
CA ASN A 131 23.50 11.49 22.38
C ASN A 131 23.20 12.62 21.39
N LEU A 132 21.92 12.99 21.27
CA LEU A 132 21.42 14.06 20.42
C LEU A 132 21.94 15.42 20.91
N PHE A 133 21.90 15.68 22.21
CA PHE A 133 22.42 16.93 22.77
C PHE A 133 23.91 17.12 22.52
N SER A 134 24.74 16.08 22.61
CA SER A 134 26.20 16.21 22.40
C SER A 134 26.57 16.35 20.92
N GLY A 135 25.86 15.66 20.03
CA GLY A 135 26.01 15.78 18.57
C GLY A 135 25.45 17.09 18.02
N LEU A 136 24.22 17.45 18.42
CA LEU A 136 23.56 18.71 18.06
C LEU A 136 24.29 19.91 18.66
N ARG A 137 24.83 19.83 19.90
CA ARG A 137 25.72 20.85 20.46
C ARG A 137 26.97 21.04 19.61
N ARG A 138 27.55 19.97 19.06
CA ARG A 138 28.73 20.05 18.16
C ARG A 138 28.40 20.61 16.79
N LEU A 139 27.21 20.32 16.27
CA LEU A 139 26.69 20.94 15.04
C LEU A 139 26.45 22.43 15.29
N LEU A 140 25.72 22.77 16.37
CA LEU A 140 25.43 24.13 16.79
C LEU A 140 26.70 24.94 17.07
N SER A 141 27.69 24.38 17.76
CA SER A 141 28.96 25.05 18.06
C SER A 141 29.79 25.34 16.82
N ARG A 142 29.54 24.66 15.70
CA ARG A 142 30.17 24.99 14.40
C ARG A 142 29.49 26.17 13.71
N PHE A 143 28.27 26.52 14.10
CA PHE A 143 27.48 27.59 13.50
C PHE A 143 27.29 28.81 14.42
N ILE A 144 27.40 28.67 15.76
CA ILE A 144 27.15 29.73 16.75
C ILE A 144 27.92 29.46 18.07
N ASP A 145 28.52 30.50 18.67
CA ASP A 145 28.99 30.52 20.07
C ASP A 145 27.96 31.28 20.96
N ASN A 146 27.11 30.61 21.78
CA ASN A 146 26.52 31.20 23.02
C ASN A 146 25.51 30.31 23.83
N PRO A 147 25.05 30.71 25.06
CA PRO A 147 24.78 29.84 26.21
C PRO A 147 23.27 29.60 26.40
N GLN A 148 22.56 29.27 25.32
CA GLN A 148 21.12 28.97 25.33
C GLN A 148 20.83 27.46 25.36
N GLU A 149 21.67 26.66 26.04
CA GLU A 149 21.50 25.20 26.21
C GLU A 149 20.15 24.80 26.82
N ARG A 150 19.51 25.68 27.61
CA ARG A 150 18.23 25.40 28.26
C ARG A 150 17.04 25.31 27.29
N ARG A 151 17.13 25.87 26.08
CA ARG A 151 16.04 25.88 25.07
C ARG A 151 16.03 24.63 24.16
N LEU A 152 17.13 23.87 24.14
CA LEU A 152 17.14 22.54 23.50
C LEU A 152 16.43 21.48 24.35
N ARG A 153 16.35 21.70 25.68
CA ARG A 153 15.57 20.81 26.58
C ARG A 153 14.08 20.85 26.29
N THR A 154 13.53 21.98 25.85
CA THR A 154 12.12 22.08 25.41
C THR A 154 11.81 21.33 24.12
N LEU A 155 12.82 20.81 23.41
CA LEU A 155 12.64 19.90 22.29
C LEU A 155 12.72 18.41 22.73
N ASP A 156 13.16 18.11 23.95
CA ASP A 156 13.59 16.75 24.32
C ASP A 156 12.65 16.02 25.31
N GLU A 157 11.76 16.74 26.00
CA GLU A 157 10.72 16.07 26.79
C GLU A 157 9.78 15.30 25.83
N ASP A 158 9.71 13.99 26.05
CA ASP A 158 8.92 12.96 25.36
C ASP A 158 9.43 12.43 23.99
N LEU A 159 10.67 12.73 23.55
CA LEU A 159 11.20 12.17 22.29
C LEU A 159 11.26 10.64 22.28
N SER A 160 11.65 10.02 23.41
CA SER A 160 11.68 8.56 23.53
C SER A 160 10.29 7.94 23.37
N ASP A 161 9.25 8.62 23.87
CA ASP A 161 7.87 8.17 23.77
C ASP A 161 7.31 8.34 22.36
N VAL A 162 7.61 9.47 21.70
CA VAL A 162 7.30 9.68 20.29
C VAL A 162 7.91 8.57 19.43
N VAL A 163 9.22 8.32 19.57
CA VAL A 163 9.92 7.27 18.80
C VAL A 163 9.36 5.90 19.10
N ARG A 164 9.10 5.58 20.38
CA ARG A 164 8.51 4.32 20.81
C ARG A 164 7.12 4.12 20.21
N ASN A 165 6.26 5.14 20.26
CA ASN A 165 4.91 5.09 19.72
C ASN A 165 4.91 4.98 18.19
N VAL A 166 5.79 5.71 17.48
CA VAL A 166 5.95 5.53 16.04
C VAL A 166 6.41 4.11 15.73
N ASN A 167 7.35 3.54 16.49
CA ASN A 167 7.75 2.16 16.26
C ASN A 167 6.58 1.18 16.46
N THR A 168 5.92 1.21 17.63
CA THR A 168 4.93 0.20 17.99
C THR A 168 3.57 0.38 17.32
N ARG A 169 3.16 1.63 17.05
CA ARG A 169 1.83 1.98 16.54
C ARG A 169 1.81 2.37 15.07
N ILE A 170 2.96 2.52 14.43
CA ILE A 170 3.08 2.81 12.99
C ILE A 170 3.95 1.78 12.26
N ALA A 171 5.20 1.57 12.70
CA ALA A 171 6.17 0.78 11.94
C ALA A 171 5.99 -0.75 12.08
N THR A 172 5.43 -1.19 13.22
CA THR A 172 5.28 -2.63 13.53
C THR A 172 3.84 -3.02 13.88
N THR A 173 2.87 -2.12 13.72
CA THR A 173 1.48 -2.41 14.12
C THR A 173 0.77 -3.32 13.13
N HIS A 174 -0.08 -4.23 13.61
CA HIS A 174 -1.03 -4.95 12.76
C HIS A 174 -2.40 -4.26 12.69
N GLN A 175 -2.64 -3.27 13.56
CA GLN A 175 -3.91 -2.55 13.67
C GLN A 175 -3.94 -1.34 12.75
N ALA A 176 -5.14 -1.01 12.26
CA ALA A 176 -5.38 0.14 11.38
C ALA A 176 -6.71 0.81 11.79
N ASP A 177 -6.60 1.68 12.78
CA ASP A 177 -7.70 2.39 13.43
C ASP A 177 -7.26 3.82 13.81
N GLY A 178 -8.02 4.51 14.65
CA GLY A 178 -7.67 5.86 15.10
C GLY A 178 -6.36 5.96 15.88
N THR A 179 -5.92 4.89 16.54
CA THR A 179 -4.74 4.89 17.43
C THR A 179 -3.54 4.15 16.87
N HIS A 180 -3.71 3.44 15.75
CA HIS A 180 -2.66 2.68 15.08
C HIS A 180 -2.84 2.79 13.57
N TRP A 181 -1.74 2.98 12.83
CA TRP A 181 -1.82 2.95 11.38
C TRP A 181 -0.52 2.46 10.74
N PRO A 182 -0.53 1.35 9.99
CA PRO A 182 0.69 0.74 9.50
C PRO A 182 1.28 1.55 8.35
N ILE A 183 2.51 2.03 8.50
CA ILE A 183 3.25 2.78 7.48
C ILE A 183 4.69 2.25 7.43
N PRO A 184 5.20 1.84 6.25
CA PRO A 184 6.62 1.55 6.05
C PRO A 184 7.49 2.74 6.45
N VAL A 185 8.53 2.49 7.25
CA VAL A 185 9.52 3.50 7.65
C VAL A 185 10.91 3.02 7.26
N HIS A 186 11.73 3.91 6.70
CA HIS A 186 13.10 3.61 6.30
C HIS A 186 14.06 4.71 6.75
N PHE A 187 15.26 4.30 7.15
CA PHE A 187 16.25 5.16 7.78
C PHE A 187 17.60 5.08 7.07
N PHE A 188 18.12 6.22 6.64
CA PHE A 188 19.45 6.37 6.11
C PHE A 188 20.38 7.00 7.15
N GLY A 189 21.59 6.47 7.31
CA GLY A 189 22.63 7.05 8.15
C GLY A 189 23.95 7.21 7.40
N GLY A 190 24.63 8.33 7.62
CA GLY A 190 25.89 8.64 6.96
C GLY A 190 27.06 7.87 7.59
N LEU A 191 27.86 7.19 6.78
CA LEU A 191 29.04 6.43 7.24
C LEU A 191 30.07 7.29 7.99
N SER A 192 30.12 8.59 7.70
CA SER A 192 31.00 9.56 8.36
C SER A 192 30.24 10.59 9.20
N ASP A 193 28.98 10.29 9.56
CA ASP A 193 28.16 11.16 10.41
C ASP A 193 28.61 11.07 11.89
N ASN A 194 29.26 12.14 12.34
CA ASN A 194 29.70 12.31 13.73
C ASN A 194 28.72 13.10 14.61
N VAL A 195 27.61 13.56 14.03
CA VAL A 195 26.52 14.30 14.70
C VAL A 195 25.44 13.31 15.13
N VAL A 196 25.02 12.43 14.22
CA VAL A 196 24.04 11.38 14.48
C VAL A 196 24.69 10.02 14.17
N PRO A 197 25.30 9.38 15.17
CA PRO A 197 25.91 8.06 14.98
C PRO A 197 24.89 7.03 14.54
N LYS A 198 25.34 5.96 13.87
CA LYS A 198 24.50 4.85 13.39
C LYS A 198 23.44 4.40 14.40
N ALA A 199 23.81 4.17 15.65
CA ALA A 199 22.87 3.71 16.67
C ALA A 199 21.70 4.70 16.88
N SER A 200 21.98 6.00 16.87
CA SER A 200 20.94 7.04 16.95
C SER A 200 20.16 7.18 15.65
N ALA A 201 20.82 7.07 14.50
CA ALA A 201 20.16 7.12 13.18
C ALA A 201 19.20 5.95 12.97
N GLN A 202 19.58 4.74 13.39
CA GLN A 202 18.77 3.52 13.27
C GLN A 202 17.66 3.46 14.34
N GLY A 203 17.95 3.82 15.59
CA GLY A 203 16.96 3.75 16.66
C GLY A 203 16.41 2.31 16.86
N PRO A 204 15.13 2.17 17.25
CA PRO A 204 14.49 0.87 17.43
C PRO A 204 14.01 0.21 16.12
N PHE A 205 14.30 0.81 14.96
CA PHE A 205 13.70 0.42 13.69
C PHE A 205 14.53 -0.65 12.95
N ALA A 206 13.83 -1.59 12.30
CA ALA A 206 14.46 -2.69 11.59
C ALA A 206 15.07 -2.28 10.24
N SER A 207 14.44 -1.35 9.52
CA SER A 207 14.84 -0.97 8.16
C SER A 207 15.84 0.19 8.17
N TYR A 208 17.11 -0.10 7.93
CA TYR A 208 18.18 0.90 7.95
C TYR A 208 19.24 0.62 6.89
N THR A 209 19.66 1.66 6.16
CA THR A 209 20.74 1.59 5.17
C THR A 209 21.83 2.62 5.49
N PRO A 210 23.09 2.19 5.74
CA PRO A 210 24.22 3.11 5.80
C PRO A 210 24.62 3.56 4.39
N ILE A 211 24.84 4.85 4.20
CA ILE A 211 25.24 5.44 2.91
C ILE A 211 26.42 6.40 3.08
N THR A 212 27.09 6.73 1.98
CA THR A 212 28.22 7.65 1.97
C THR A 212 27.83 9.04 2.48
N GLY A 213 28.78 9.73 3.10
CA GLY A 213 28.62 11.12 3.55
C GLY A 213 28.57 11.28 5.07
N ASN A 214 28.59 12.55 5.48
CA ASN A 214 28.43 12.98 6.86
C ASN A 214 27.03 13.58 7.05
N HIS A 215 26.77 14.18 8.22
CA HIS A 215 25.46 14.74 8.57
C HIS A 215 24.82 15.62 7.48
N SER A 216 25.61 16.41 6.75
CA SER A 216 25.12 17.33 5.73
C SER A 216 25.33 16.80 4.32
N THR A 217 26.48 16.17 4.05
CA THR A 217 26.80 15.68 2.69
C THR A 217 26.03 14.42 2.32
N ILE A 218 25.36 13.75 3.27
CA ILE A 218 24.45 12.64 2.99
C ILE A 218 23.32 13.02 2.00
N LEU A 219 22.97 14.31 1.91
CA LEU A 219 21.97 14.84 0.97
C LEU A 219 22.56 15.36 -0.35
N MET A 220 23.87 15.21 -0.56
CA MET A 220 24.60 15.84 -1.66
C MET A 220 25.25 14.80 -2.60
N PRO A 221 24.47 13.91 -3.23
CA PRO A 221 25.00 12.96 -4.22
C PRO A 221 25.76 13.68 -5.32
N LEU A 222 26.88 13.10 -5.78
CA LEU A 222 27.70 13.68 -6.85
C LEU A 222 26.98 13.60 -8.20
N ASN A 223 26.31 12.48 -8.45
CA ASN A 223 25.58 12.15 -9.67
C ASN A 223 24.59 11.01 -9.40
N ARG A 224 24.01 10.41 -10.45
CA ARG A 224 23.01 9.33 -10.31
C ARG A 224 23.58 7.94 -10.03
N ASP A 225 24.89 7.76 -10.17
CA ASP A 225 25.59 6.51 -9.85
C ASP A 225 26.09 6.50 -8.39
N ASP A 226 25.86 7.60 -7.67
CA ASP A 226 26.17 7.76 -6.25
C ASP A 226 25.20 6.96 -5.37
N ASP A 227 25.71 6.24 -4.37
CA ASP A 227 24.92 5.39 -3.47
C ASP A 227 23.79 6.18 -2.79
N ARG A 228 24.06 7.42 -2.35
CA ARG A 228 23.07 8.32 -1.74
C ARG A 228 21.85 8.55 -2.64
N TYR A 229 22.06 8.62 -3.96
CA TYR A 229 20.98 8.78 -4.93
C TYR A 229 20.31 7.44 -5.25
N GLY A 230 21.12 6.41 -5.55
CA GLY A 230 20.66 5.08 -5.95
C GLY A 230 19.74 4.48 -4.91
N GLU A 231 20.18 4.43 -3.65
CA GLU A 231 19.44 3.86 -2.52
C GLU A 231 18.12 4.60 -2.26
N LEU A 232 18.13 5.94 -2.32
CA LEU A 232 16.89 6.71 -2.18
C LEU A 232 15.93 6.42 -3.35
N LYS A 233 16.44 6.40 -4.58
CA LYS A 233 15.63 6.12 -5.77
C LYS A 233 14.96 4.76 -5.66
N GLU A 234 15.69 3.74 -5.22
CA GLU A 234 15.14 2.40 -5.01
C GLU A 234 14.00 2.43 -3.99
N VAL A 235 14.20 3.02 -2.80
CA VAL A 235 13.15 3.08 -1.77
C VAL A 235 11.97 3.96 -2.18
N LEU A 236 12.19 5.02 -2.97
CA LEU A 236 11.12 5.84 -3.53
C LEU A 236 10.24 5.04 -4.51
N LEU A 237 10.86 4.24 -5.37
CA LEU A 237 10.15 3.47 -6.40
C LEU A 237 9.56 2.16 -5.87
N ASP A 238 10.22 1.57 -4.87
CA ASP A 238 9.94 0.26 -4.28
C ASP A 238 10.05 0.33 -2.74
N PRO A 239 9.04 0.86 -2.02
CA PRO A 239 9.08 1.09 -0.57
C PRO A 239 9.43 -0.17 0.22
N VAL A 240 10.20 -0.09 1.31
CA VAL A 240 10.74 -1.27 2.04
C VAL A 240 9.73 -2.30 2.61
N GLY A 241 8.44 -2.09 2.40
CA GLY A 241 7.36 -2.96 2.86
C GLY A 241 7.04 -2.74 4.34
N HIS A 242 5.94 -3.35 4.78
CA HIS A 242 5.52 -3.33 6.17
C HIS A 242 5.29 -4.77 6.65
N PRO A 243 5.69 -5.16 7.87
CA PRO A 243 5.56 -6.54 8.38
C PRO A 243 4.12 -7.05 8.45
N HIS A 244 3.15 -6.13 8.39
CA HIS A 244 1.71 -6.43 8.47
C HIS A 244 0.87 -5.89 7.29
N VAL A 245 1.49 -5.43 6.21
CA VAL A 245 0.78 -5.04 4.98
C VAL A 245 1.42 -5.74 3.80
N PHE A 246 0.62 -6.51 3.06
CA PHE A 246 1.10 -7.19 1.87
C PHE A 246 1.43 -6.18 0.76
N GLU A 247 2.63 -6.27 0.20
CA GLU A 247 3.00 -5.58 -1.04
C GLU A 247 2.74 -6.53 -2.21
N ILE A 248 1.68 -6.27 -2.97
CA ILE A 248 1.24 -7.14 -4.07
C ILE A 248 1.62 -6.47 -5.39
N GLU A 249 2.54 -7.09 -6.12
CA GLU A 249 2.99 -6.64 -7.43
C GLU A 249 1.87 -6.78 -8.46
N HIS A 250 1.25 -7.97 -8.48
CA HIS A 250 0.22 -8.31 -9.43
C HIS A 250 -0.83 -9.20 -8.80
N TYR A 251 -2.10 -8.94 -9.10
CA TYR A 251 -3.19 -9.84 -8.79
C TYR A 251 -4.18 -9.92 -9.95
N ASP A 252 -4.15 -11.06 -10.64
CA ASP A 252 -5.03 -11.39 -11.75
C ASP A 252 -6.29 -12.12 -11.27
N THR A 253 -7.41 -11.77 -11.88
CA THR A 253 -8.63 -12.55 -11.87
C THR A 253 -9.12 -12.75 -13.30
N THR A 254 -9.12 -13.99 -13.77
CA THR A 254 -9.64 -14.37 -15.09
C THR A 254 -10.90 -15.20 -14.89
N ILE A 255 -11.95 -14.86 -15.62
CA ILE A 255 -13.26 -15.51 -15.57
C ILE A 255 -13.65 -15.82 -17.00
N ILE A 256 -13.77 -17.11 -17.31
CA ILE A 256 -14.15 -17.59 -18.64
C ILE A 256 -15.44 -18.37 -18.49
N VAL A 257 -16.53 -17.88 -19.08
CA VAL A 257 -17.83 -18.56 -19.01
C VAL A 257 -18.19 -19.06 -20.40
N ARG A 258 -18.44 -20.37 -20.50
CA ARG A 258 -18.77 -21.02 -21.77
C ARG A 258 -20.11 -21.75 -21.66
N PRO A 259 -20.97 -21.69 -22.69
CA PRO A 259 -22.10 -22.58 -22.79
C PRO A 259 -21.61 -24.02 -23.03
N VAL A 260 -22.32 -24.99 -22.48
CA VAL A 260 -22.18 -26.41 -22.79
C VAL A 260 -23.55 -26.97 -23.18
N GLU A 261 -23.58 -28.09 -23.88
CA GLU A 261 -24.83 -28.85 -24.02
C GLU A 261 -25.32 -29.25 -22.62
N ARG A 262 -26.63 -29.17 -22.41
CA ARG A 262 -27.21 -29.45 -21.09
C ARG A 262 -26.94 -30.89 -20.72
N GLN A 263 -26.12 -31.09 -19.69
CA GLN A 263 -25.70 -32.41 -19.23
C GLN A 263 -25.41 -32.42 -17.73
N THR A 264 -25.37 -33.62 -17.16
CA THR A 264 -25.05 -33.85 -15.75
C THR A 264 -23.55 -34.11 -15.59
N PHE A 265 -22.92 -33.34 -14.71
CA PHE A 265 -21.53 -33.51 -14.30
C PHE A 265 -21.46 -34.13 -12.91
N ALA A 266 -20.58 -35.11 -12.72
CA ALA A 266 -20.23 -35.63 -11.41
C ALA A 266 -19.07 -34.82 -10.83
N VAL A 267 -19.38 -33.85 -9.97
CA VAL A 267 -18.40 -32.90 -9.40
C VAL A 267 -17.77 -33.49 -8.15
N ASN A 268 -16.44 -33.49 -8.07
CA ASN A 268 -15.72 -34.00 -6.90
C ASN A 268 -15.72 -32.99 -5.74
N LEU A 269 -16.35 -33.35 -4.60
CA LEU A 269 -16.44 -32.54 -3.38
C LEU A 269 -15.32 -32.84 -2.36
N GLY A 270 -14.27 -33.55 -2.78
CA GLY A 270 -13.18 -33.98 -1.93
C GLY A 270 -13.56 -35.05 -0.90
N GLY A 271 -12.55 -35.79 -0.42
CA GLY A 271 -12.74 -36.84 0.56
C GLY A 271 -13.62 -38.00 0.07
N GLY A 272 -13.59 -38.29 -1.23
CA GLY A 272 -14.36 -39.37 -1.87
C GLY A 272 -15.84 -39.06 -2.12
N ARG A 273 -16.31 -37.84 -1.84
CA ARG A 273 -17.69 -37.42 -2.08
C ARG A 273 -17.83 -36.81 -3.47
N THR A 274 -18.92 -37.12 -4.15
CA THR A 274 -19.30 -36.51 -5.43
C THR A 274 -20.71 -35.93 -5.36
N ARG A 275 -21.02 -35.00 -6.26
CA ARG A 275 -22.36 -34.44 -6.45
C ARG A 275 -22.66 -34.32 -7.93
N GLU A 276 -23.84 -34.77 -8.32
CA GLU A 276 -24.34 -34.59 -9.66
C GLU A 276 -24.95 -33.20 -9.83
N ILE A 277 -24.54 -32.50 -10.89
CA ILE A 277 -25.06 -31.18 -11.25
C ILE A 277 -25.36 -31.16 -12.74
N GLU A 278 -26.64 -30.95 -13.05
CA GLU A 278 -27.07 -30.62 -14.40
C GLU A 278 -26.83 -29.13 -14.67
N THR A 279 -26.20 -28.81 -15.78
CA THR A 279 -25.96 -27.42 -16.19
C THR A 279 -25.78 -27.31 -17.70
N ASP A 280 -26.02 -26.11 -18.22
CA ASP A 280 -25.77 -25.72 -19.62
C ASP A 280 -24.63 -24.69 -19.72
N ASN A 281 -23.86 -24.51 -18.63
CA ASN A 281 -22.65 -23.73 -18.66
C ASN A 281 -21.60 -24.18 -17.65
N VAL A 282 -20.36 -23.83 -17.96
CA VAL A 282 -19.21 -24.03 -17.08
C VAL A 282 -18.40 -22.74 -17.06
N CYS A 283 -17.87 -22.41 -15.89
CA CYS A 283 -16.97 -21.27 -15.72
C CYS A 283 -15.61 -21.73 -15.21
N GLU A 284 -14.56 -21.29 -15.88
CA GLU A 284 -13.19 -21.35 -15.37
C GLU A 284 -12.86 -20.01 -14.70
N LEU A 285 -12.58 -20.04 -13.40
CA LEU A 285 -12.18 -18.87 -12.63
C LEU A 285 -10.76 -19.10 -12.11
N ASN A 286 -9.82 -18.29 -12.57
CA ASN A 286 -8.43 -18.33 -12.16
C ASN A 286 -8.04 -17.05 -11.44
N ARG A 287 -7.51 -17.18 -10.23
CA ARG A 287 -6.97 -16.08 -9.44
C ARG A 287 -5.50 -16.32 -9.17
N THR A 288 -4.69 -15.32 -9.47
CA THR A 288 -3.23 -15.42 -9.33
C THR A 288 -2.69 -14.20 -8.62
N VAL A 289 -1.88 -14.39 -7.59
CA VAL A 289 -1.18 -13.30 -6.88
C VAL A 289 0.31 -13.49 -6.97
N ARG A 290 1.02 -12.38 -7.21
CA ARG A 290 2.47 -12.27 -7.11
C ARG A 290 2.79 -11.12 -6.16
N PHE A 291 3.56 -11.42 -5.12
CA PHE A 291 4.03 -10.42 -4.17
C PHE A 291 5.19 -9.62 -4.78
N ALA A 292 5.36 -8.38 -4.34
CA ALA A 292 6.53 -7.59 -4.70
C ALA A 292 7.77 -8.12 -3.97
N ASN A 293 8.95 -7.91 -4.56
CA ASN A 293 10.23 -8.38 -3.98
C ASN A 293 10.50 -7.76 -2.60
N ASN A 294 9.91 -6.60 -2.33
CA ASN A 294 10.01 -5.88 -1.06
C ASN A 294 8.85 -6.18 -0.08
N ASN A 295 8.02 -7.19 -0.36
CA ASN A 295 7.00 -7.62 0.60
C ASN A 295 7.67 -8.14 1.87
N ALA A 296 7.45 -7.44 2.99
CA ALA A 296 7.92 -7.84 4.32
C ALA A 296 6.84 -8.56 5.16
N CYS A 297 5.61 -8.65 4.66
CA CYS A 297 4.50 -9.24 5.39
C CYS A 297 4.58 -10.76 5.39
N GLN A 298 4.66 -11.36 6.59
CA GLN A 298 4.66 -12.82 6.82
C GLN A 298 3.33 -13.34 7.36
N GLN A 299 2.27 -12.53 7.33
CA GLN A 299 0.96 -13.02 7.72
C GLN A 299 0.45 -14.04 6.70
N GLU A 300 -0.49 -14.87 7.16
CA GLU A 300 -1.22 -15.76 6.27
C GLU A 300 -2.05 -14.94 5.26
N PHE A 301 -1.88 -15.27 3.99
CA PHE A 301 -2.66 -14.72 2.89
C PHE A 301 -3.80 -15.69 2.54
N LYS A 302 -4.98 -15.12 2.26
CA LYS A 302 -6.19 -15.90 1.97
C LYS A 302 -6.77 -15.56 0.60
N MET A 303 -6.92 -16.57 -0.26
CA MET A 303 -7.82 -16.52 -1.41
C MET A 303 -9.08 -17.32 -1.11
N ARG A 304 -10.21 -16.62 -1.03
CA ARG A 304 -11.52 -17.23 -0.75
C ARG A 304 -12.41 -17.25 -1.97
N TYR A 305 -13.15 -18.34 -2.13
CA TYR A 305 -14.33 -18.42 -2.99
C TYR A 305 -15.47 -19.15 -2.27
N LEU A 306 -16.68 -18.66 -2.48
CA LEU A 306 -17.92 -19.23 -1.96
C LEU A 306 -18.87 -19.43 -3.14
N ALA A 307 -19.33 -20.66 -3.34
CA ALA A 307 -20.38 -20.99 -4.27
C ALA A 307 -21.71 -20.46 -3.74
N PHE A 308 -22.55 -19.93 -4.63
CA PHE A 308 -23.89 -19.44 -4.29
C PHE A 308 -24.97 -20.25 -5.02
N ASN A 309 -26.18 -20.27 -4.44
CA ASN A 309 -27.41 -20.74 -5.08
C ASN A 309 -27.34 -22.13 -5.73
N GLY A 310 -26.67 -23.08 -5.08
CA GLY A 310 -26.60 -24.47 -5.52
C GLY A 310 -25.55 -24.77 -6.60
N SER A 311 -24.72 -23.79 -6.97
CA SER A 311 -23.51 -24.04 -7.76
C SER A 311 -22.49 -24.86 -6.99
N CYS A 312 -21.57 -25.49 -7.72
CA CYS A 312 -20.47 -26.24 -7.14
C CYS A 312 -19.21 -26.08 -7.97
N PHE A 313 -18.05 -26.37 -7.39
CA PHE A 313 -16.80 -26.25 -8.11
C PHE A 313 -15.77 -27.32 -7.75
N GLU A 314 -14.86 -27.56 -8.69
CA GLU A 314 -13.59 -28.23 -8.45
C GLU A 314 -12.51 -27.16 -8.31
N ALA A 315 -11.51 -27.41 -7.46
CA ALA A 315 -10.47 -26.44 -7.16
C ALA A 315 -9.08 -27.05 -7.32
N GLU A 316 -8.18 -26.26 -7.90
CA GLU A 316 -6.77 -26.55 -8.02
C GLU A 316 -5.97 -25.39 -7.41
N THR A 317 -5.00 -25.71 -6.57
CA THR A 317 -4.10 -24.73 -5.95
C THR A 317 -2.68 -25.00 -6.39
N SER A 318 -1.96 -23.94 -6.75
CA SER A 318 -0.52 -24.03 -7.11
C SER A 318 0.39 -24.58 -6.01
N HIS A 319 -0.06 -24.53 -4.75
CA HIS A 319 0.70 -24.91 -3.57
C HIS A 319 -0.18 -25.66 -2.59
N ASP A 320 0.45 -26.30 -1.61
CA ASP A 320 -0.24 -26.91 -0.49
C ASP A 320 -1.10 -25.88 0.25
N ASN A 321 -2.37 -26.23 0.43
CA ASN A 321 -3.30 -25.38 1.14
C ASN A 321 -3.21 -25.64 2.65
N ALA A 322 -2.71 -24.67 3.41
CA ALA A 322 -2.60 -24.78 4.87
C ALA A 322 -3.98 -25.01 5.53
N ALA A 323 -5.07 -24.49 4.94
CA ALA A 323 -6.42 -24.70 5.43
C ALA A 323 -6.86 -26.18 5.34
N ALA A 324 -6.40 -26.90 4.32
CA ALA A 324 -6.73 -28.30 4.11
C ALA A 324 -6.07 -29.20 5.16
N GLN A 325 -4.95 -28.77 5.73
CA GLN A 325 -4.24 -29.46 6.80
C GLN A 325 -4.87 -29.19 8.19
N LEU A 326 -5.50 -28.02 8.39
CA LEU A 326 -6.05 -27.57 9.67
C LEU A 326 -7.57 -27.84 9.88
N LYS A 327 -8.29 -28.30 8.84
CA LYS A 327 -9.73 -28.63 8.74
C LYS A 327 -10.69 -28.13 9.84
N SER A 328 -11.52 -27.16 9.45
CA SER A 328 -12.93 -27.03 9.87
C SER A 328 -13.81 -26.27 8.84
N GLU A 329 -13.23 -25.36 8.05
CA GLU A 329 -13.96 -24.51 7.08
C GLU A 329 -13.82 -24.89 5.60
N TYR A 330 -12.91 -25.81 5.24
CA TYR A 330 -12.78 -26.32 3.87
C TYR A 330 -14.00 -27.20 3.53
N ARG A 331 -14.93 -26.67 2.74
CA ARG A 331 -16.07 -27.41 2.20
C ARG A 331 -15.88 -27.54 0.70
N ALA A 332 -15.09 -28.53 0.28
CA ALA A 332 -14.89 -28.75 -1.14
C ALA A 332 -16.22 -28.84 -1.90
N GLY A 333 -16.28 -28.14 -3.03
CA GLY A 333 -17.49 -27.91 -3.80
C GLY A 333 -18.26 -26.63 -3.48
N GLU A 334 -18.26 -26.16 -2.23
CA GLU A 334 -19.11 -25.02 -1.81
C GLU A 334 -18.32 -23.83 -1.29
N LYS A 335 -17.22 -24.07 -0.59
CA LYS A 335 -16.35 -23.02 -0.05
C LYS A 335 -14.91 -23.50 -0.05
N ILE A 336 -14.02 -22.66 -0.58
CA ILE A 336 -12.59 -22.85 -0.46
C ILE A 336 -11.94 -21.60 0.13
N ASP A 337 -11.09 -21.84 1.12
CA ASP A 337 -10.10 -20.91 1.61
C ASP A 337 -8.73 -21.50 1.24
N PHE A 338 -8.05 -20.90 0.28
CA PHE A 338 -6.66 -21.20 -0.05
C PHE A 338 -5.77 -20.30 0.81
N LEU A 339 -5.13 -20.91 1.81
CA LEU A 339 -4.31 -20.25 2.82
C LEU A 339 -2.84 -20.61 2.62
N PHE A 340 -1.98 -19.60 2.65
CA PHE A 340 -0.53 -19.78 2.55
C PHE A 340 0.20 -18.55 3.14
N VAL A 341 1.46 -18.71 3.53
CA VAL A 341 2.34 -17.59 3.93
C VAL A 341 3.29 -17.30 2.76
N PRO A 342 3.33 -16.07 2.23
CA PRO A 342 4.20 -15.75 1.10
C PRO A 342 5.68 -15.84 1.50
N LYS A 343 6.51 -16.39 0.61
CA LYS A 343 7.97 -16.40 0.80
C LYS A 343 8.53 -14.98 0.69
N LEU A 344 9.37 -14.58 1.65
CA LEU A 344 9.98 -13.25 1.68
C LEU A 344 11.18 -13.06 0.74
N ARG A 345 11.73 -14.14 0.14
CA ARG A 345 12.98 -14.06 -0.63
C ARG A 345 12.70 -14.05 -2.13
N ALA A 346 13.49 -13.24 -2.85
CA ALA A 346 13.52 -13.27 -4.31
C ALA A 346 14.01 -14.63 -4.85
N PRO A 347 13.49 -15.09 -6.00
CA PRO A 347 12.45 -14.44 -6.79
C PRO A 347 11.06 -14.54 -6.15
N ALA A 348 10.27 -13.47 -6.22
CA ALA A 348 8.90 -13.49 -5.72
C ALA A 348 8.09 -14.61 -6.37
N GLU A 349 7.57 -15.51 -5.53
CA GLU A 349 6.76 -16.66 -5.94
C GLU A 349 5.34 -16.21 -6.31
N GLN A 350 4.74 -16.94 -7.24
CA GLN A 350 3.38 -16.72 -7.70
C GLN A 350 2.48 -17.82 -7.14
N TYR A 351 1.33 -17.44 -6.59
CA TYR A 351 0.33 -18.37 -6.06
C TYR A 351 -0.96 -18.23 -6.87
N SER A 352 -1.54 -19.36 -7.28
CA SER A 352 -2.81 -19.41 -7.98
C SER A 352 -3.84 -20.34 -7.33
N LEU A 353 -5.10 -19.94 -7.47
CA LEU A 353 -6.32 -20.70 -7.21
C LEU A 353 -7.13 -20.76 -8.51
N GLY A 354 -7.21 -21.95 -9.09
CA GLY A 354 -8.07 -22.25 -10.24
C GLY A 354 -9.33 -22.97 -9.81
N LEU A 355 -10.47 -22.56 -10.35
CA LEU A 355 -11.78 -23.16 -10.08
C LEU A 355 -12.49 -23.50 -11.39
N THR A 356 -13.05 -24.71 -11.47
CA THR A 356 -14.03 -25.10 -12.48
C THR A 356 -15.40 -25.11 -11.83
N ILE A 357 -16.26 -24.17 -12.19
CA ILE A 357 -17.53 -23.90 -11.53
C ILE A 357 -18.70 -24.33 -12.43
N TYR A 358 -19.55 -25.19 -11.88
CA TYR A 358 -20.73 -25.76 -12.54
C TYR A 358 -22.00 -25.08 -12.00
N ASN A 359 -22.93 -24.76 -12.91
CA ASN A 359 -24.20 -24.07 -12.58
C ASN A 359 -24.03 -22.75 -11.80
N GLY A 360 -22.87 -22.11 -11.94
CA GLY A 360 -22.50 -20.88 -11.24
C GLY A 360 -22.96 -19.60 -11.92
N TYR A 361 -22.95 -19.58 -13.26
CA TYR A 361 -23.03 -18.33 -14.03
C TYR A 361 -24.08 -18.34 -15.15
N GLY A 362 -25.21 -19.02 -14.90
CA GLY A 362 -26.35 -19.09 -15.81
C GLY A 362 -27.21 -17.82 -15.83
N GLU A 363 -28.35 -17.88 -16.50
CA GLU A 363 -29.29 -16.76 -16.58
C GLU A 363 -29.67 -16.23 -15.18
N GLY A 364 -29.57 -14.91 -15.00
CA GLY A 364 -29.80 -14.24 -13.72
C GLY A 364 -28.71 -14.44 -12.65
N ARG A 365 -27.60 -15.13 -12.97
CA ARG A 365 -26.47 -15.43 -12.07
C ARG A 365 -25.14 -14.92 -12.62
N THR A 366 -25.09 -13.67 -13.05
CA THR A 366 -24.00 -13.14 -13.88
C THR A 366 -23.17 -12.08 -13.15
N ASP A 367 -22.77 -12.37 -11.91
CA ASP A 367 -21.96 -11.46 -11.10
C ASP A 367 -20.86 -12.15 -10.29
N VAL A 368 -19.73 -11.46 -10.13
CA VAL A 368 -18.69 -11.80 -9.14
C VAL A 368 -18.40 -10.62 -8.24
N HIS A 369 -18.07 -10.96 -7.00
CA HIS A 369 -17.83 -10.02 -5.92
C HIS A 369 -16.57 -10.41 -5.15
N PHE A 370 -15.63 -9.48 -5.01
CA PHE A 370 -14.41 -9.71 -4.23
C PHE A 370 -14.12 -8.57 -3.27
N HIS A 371 -13.82 -8.94 -2.04
CA HIS A 371 -13.31 -8.04 -1.02
C HIS A 371 -11.78 -8.00 -1.08
N LEU A 372 -11.23 -6.79 -1.05
CA LEU A 372 -9.78 -6.54 -1.12
C LEU A 372 -9.16 -6.23 0.25
N GLY A 373 -9.97 -6.21 1.31
CA GLY A 373 -9.56 -5.82 2.67
C GLY A 373 -9.16 -6.98 3.59
N PRO A 374 -8.67 -6.67 4.80
CA PRO A 374 -8.08 -7.64 5.73
C PRO A 374 -9.00 -8.80 6.12
N LYS A 375 -10.30 -8.57 6.26
CA LYS A 375 -11.28 -9.65 6.55
C LYS A 375 -11.25 -10.77 5.49
N SER A 376 -10.95 -10.40 4.25
CA SER A 376 -10.99 -11.31 3.10
C SER A 376 -9.64 -11.94 2.78
N ILE A 377 -8.54 -11.20 2.93
CA ILE A 377 -7.21 -11.66 2.52
C ILE A 377 -6.24 -11.94 3.68
N GLY A 378 -6.65 -11.71 4.93
CA GLY A 378 -5.87 -11.97 6.15
C GLY A 378 -5.29 -10.70 6.76
N ALA A 379 -4.75 -9.80 5.94
CA ALA A 379 -4.18 -8.53 6.37
C ALA A 379 -4.46 -7.40 5.38
N ARG A 380 -3.99 -6.19 5.66
CA ARG A 380 -4.04 -5.08 4.70
C ARG A 380 -3.12 -5.39 3.51
N ALA A 381 -3.42 -4.81 2.37
CA ALA A 381 -2.59 -4.96 1.18
C ALA A 381 -2.46 -3.65 0.40
N TYR A 382 -1.35 -3.52 -0.32
CA TYR A 382 -1.15 -2.54 -1.38
C TYR A 382 -1.06 -3.30 -2.70
N TYR A 383 -2.11 -3.20 -3.50
CA TYR A 383 -2.17 -3.81 -4.83
C TYR A 383 -1.64 -2.80 -5.85
N ARG A 384 -0.43 -3.03 -6.35
CA ARG A 384 0.18 -2.19 -7.40
C ARG A 384 -0.60 -2.29 -8.70
N LYS A 385 -0.95 -3.53 -9.06
CA LYS A 385 -1.76 -3.84 -10.23
C LYS A 385 -2.76 -4.95 -9.91
N LEU A 386 -4.03 -4.66 -10.18
CA LEU A 386 -5.15 -5.60 -10.14
C LEU A 386 -5.74 -5.67 -11.55
N THR A 387 -5.90 -6.88 -12.06
CA THR A 387 -6.40 -7.14 -13.40
C THR A 387 -7.60 -8.06 -13.33
N TYR A 388 -8.61 -7.74 -14.13
CA TYR A 388 -9.79 -8.55 -14.31
C TYR A 388 -9.96 -8.83 -15.79
N THR A 389 -10.17 -10.09 -16.15
CA THR A 389 -10.50 -10.50 -17.51
C THR A 389 -11.79 -11.31 -17.47
N LEU A 390 -12.76 -10.90 -18.28
CA LEU A 390 -14.00 -11.63 -18.50
C LEU A 390 -14.06 -12.07 -19.96
N ASP A 391 -14.15 -13.38 -20.18
CA ASP A 391 -14.28 -13.98 -21.49
C ASP A 391 -15.64 -14.68 -21.61
N LEU A 392 -16.49 -14.13 -22.49
CA LEU A 392 -17.79 -14.67 -22.88
C LEU A 392 -17.83 -14.99 -24.38
N SER A 393 -16.67 -15.12 -25.02
CA SER A 393 -16.55 -15.42 -26.46
C SER A 393 -17.25 -16.73 -26.84
N GLY A 394 -17.30 -17.70 -25.93
CA GLY A 394 -18.02 -18.96 -26.11
C GLY A 394 -19.53 -18.76 -26.37
N TYR A 395 -20.16 -17.76 -25.75
CA TYR A 395 -21.56 -17.44 -26.01
C TYR A 395 -21.77 -16.81 -27.38
N LEU A 396 -20.87 -15.91 -27.80
CA LEU A 396 -20.93 -15.31 -29.14
C LEU A 396 -20.72 -16.36 -30.24
N ALA A 397 -19.82 -17.33 -30.02
CA ALA A 397 -19.53 -18.40 -30.97
C ALA A 397 -20.76 -19.28 -31.28
N VAL A 398 -21.66 -19.46 -30.31
CA VAL A 398 -22.94 -20.18 -30.50
C VAL A 398 -24.10 -19.25 -30.86
N GLY A 399 -23.82 -18.01 -31.30
CA GLY A 399 -24.81 -17.04 -31.75
C GLY A 399 -25.63 -16.38 -30.63
N ARG A 400 -25.23 -16.51 -29.36
CA ARG A 400 -25.93 -15.86 -28.24
C ARG A 400 -25.37 -14.45 -28.01
N PRO A 401 -26.20 -13.40 -28.03
CA PRO A 401 -25.73 -12.04 -27.84
C PRO A 401 -25.31 -11.80 -26.39
N VAL A 402 -24.19 -11.11 -26.24
CA VAL A 402 -23.63 -10.73 -24.93
C VAL A 402 -23.55 -9.21 -24.85
N PRO A 403 -24.38 -8.53 -24.04
CA PRO A 403 -24.26 -7.10 -23.82
C PRO A 403 -22.96 -6.75 -23.07
N PRO A 404 -22.45 -5.52 -23.20
CA PRO A 404 -21.23 -5.11 -22.50
C PRO A 404 -21.35 -5.24 -20.97
N PRO A 405 -20.37 -5.86 -20.30
CA PRO A 405 -20.34 -5.98 -18.85
C PRO A 405 -20.10 -4.64 -18.16
N THR A 406 -20.40 -4.59 -16.86
CA THR A 406 -20.15 -3.43 -16.00
C THR A 406 -19.28 -3.81 -14.82
N PHE A 407 -18.26 -3.00 -14.56
CA PHE A 407 -17.31 -3.21 -13.46
C PHE A 407 -17.30 -2.00 -12.52
N TYR A 408 -17.35 -2.26 -11.21
CA TYR A 408 -17.40 -1.24 -10.17
C TYR A 408 -16.32 -1.49 -9.11
N LEU A 409 -15.74 -0.40 -8.62
CA LEU A 409 -14.86 -0.39 -7.44
C LEU A 409 -15.46 0.49 -6.34
N HIS A 410 -15.58 -0.09 -5.15
CA HIS A 410 -16.04 0.56 -3.93
C HIS A 410 -14.86 0.80 -2.99
N HIS A 411 -14.12 1.88 -3.22
CA HIS A 411 -12.83 2.18 -2.57
C HIS A 411 -12.84 2.24 -1.04
N HIS A 412 -13.98 2.59 -0.44
CA HIS A 412 -14.12 2.80 1.01
C HIS A 412 -15.00 1.75 1.68
N ASP A 413 -15.44 0.73 0.95
CA ASP A 413 -16.26 -0.31 1.55
C ASP A 413 -15.39 -1.24 2.43
N PRO A 414 -15.67 -1.34 3.74
CA PRO A 414 -14.93 -2.23 4.63
C PRO A 414 -15.24 -3.71 4.38
N GLY A 415 -16.19 -4.03 3.50
CA GLY A 415 -16.59 -5.38 3.15
C GLY A 415 -17.56 -6.00 4.15
N ASP A 416 -18.69 -5.33 4.40
CA ASP A 416 -19.77 -5.90 5.22
C ASP A 416 -20.78 -6.66 4.34
N CYS A 417 -20.74 -7.99 4.42
CA CYS A 417 -21.59 -8.91 3.66
C CYS A 417 -23.10 -8.61 3.78
N GLY A 418 -23.55 -8.01 4.90
CA GLY A 418 -24.96 -7.70 5.13
C GLY A 418 -25.51 -6.60 4.21
N GLN A 419 -24.63 -5.71 3.72
CA GLN A 419 -25.01 -4.57 2.89
C GLN A 419 -24.54 -4.70 1.43
N CYS A 420 -23.87 -5.80 1.07
CA CYS A 420 -23.35 -6.01 -0.28
C CYS A 420 -24.47 -5.98 -1.33
N LYS A 421 -25.64 -6.58 -1.08
CA LYS A 421 -26.74 -6.62 -2.06
C LYS A 421 -27.33 -5.26 -2.38
N SER A 422 -27.45 -4.36 -1.40
CA SER A 422 -28.02 -3.02 -1.58
C SER A 422 -27.06 -2.04 -2.25
N ARG A 423 -25.76 -2.33 -2.26
CA ARG A 423 -24.71 -1.44 -2.79
C ARG A 423 -24.25 -1.77 -4.21
N ARG A 424 -24.61 -2.95 -4.74
CA ARG A 424 -24.35 -3.37 -6.13
C ARG A 424 -24.80 -2.25 -7.07
N LYS A 425 -23.86 -1.56 -7.72
CA LYS A 425 -24.02 -0.41 -8.66
C LYS A 425 -23.88 1.02 -8.11
N HIS A 426 -23.55 1.20 -6.83
CA HIS A 426 -23.26 2.53 -6.25
C HIS A 426 -21.76 2.90 -6.22
N GLY A 427 -20.89 2.02 -6.76
CA GLY A 427 -19.44 2.21 -6.78
C GLY A 427 -18.96 3.09 -7.93
N THR A 428 -17.65 3.36 -7.97
CA THR A 428 -17.03 4.02 -9.13
C THR A 428 -16.99 3.04 -10.29
N ARG A 429 -17.68 3.37 -11.40
CA ARG A 429 -17.66 2.54 -12.60
C ARG A 429 -16.29 2.63 -13.28
N ILE A 430 -15.71 1.47 -13.56
CA ILE A 430 -14.40 1.33 -14.19
C ILE A 430 -14.61 0.93 -15.66
N GLN A 431 -13.98 1.69 -16.57
CA GLN A 431 -14.02 1.37 -18.00
C GLN A 431 -13.00 0.27 -18.32
N PRO A 432 -13.29 -0.58 -19.33
CA PRO A 432 -12.31 -1.56 -19.81
C PRO A 432 -10.99 -0.88 -20.20
N SER A 433 -9.87 -1.54 -19.91
CA SER A 433 -8.52 -1.07 -20.25
C SER A 433 -8.15 -1.26 -21.72
N SER A 434 -8.92 -2.08 -22.44
CA SER A 434 -8.79 -2.33 -23.88
C SER A 434 -10.16 -2.39 -24.54
N GLU A 435 -10.18 -2.18 -25.86
CA GLU A 435 -11.38 -2.45 -26.66
C GLU A 435 -11.77 -3.92 -26.53
N ALA A 436 -13.08 -4.16 -26.45
CA ALA A 436 -13.63 -5.50 -26.34
C ALA A 436 -13.28 -6.31 -27.59
N ARG A 437 -12.53 -7.40 -27.41
CA ARG A 437 -12.16 -8.29 -28.51
C ARG A 437 -13.09 -9.48 -28.50
N ALA A 438 -14.02 -9.55 -29.45
CA ALA A 438 -14.88 -10.73 -29.69
C ALA A 438 -15.46 -11.37 -28.41
N GLY A 439 -16.00 -10.57 -27.47
CA GLY A 439 -16.57 -11.06 -26.21
C GLY A 439 -15.58 -11.20 -25.06
N VAL A 440 -14.38 -10.62 -25.16
CA VAL A 440 -13.40 -10.53 -24.07
C VAL A 440 -13.23 -9.09 -23.63
N TRP A 441 -13.34 -8.86 -22.32
CA TRP A 441 -13.15 -7.57 -21.68
C TRP A 441 -12.08 -7.67 -20.59
N SER A 442 -11.24 -6.64 -20.50
CA SER A 442 -10.22 -6.55 -19.47
C SER A 442 -10.30 -5.21 -18.74
N TRP A 443 -9.99 -5.22 -17.45
CA TRP A 443 -9.87 -4.03 -16.61
C TRP A 443 -8.56 -4.05 -15.87
N GLU A 444 -7.99 -2.87 -15.67
CA GLU A 444 -6.77 -2.67 -14.89
C GLU A 444 -7.01 -1.60 -13.84
N LEU A 445 -6.71 -1.93 -12.59
CA LEU A 445 -6.74 -1.04 -11.45
C LEU A 445 -5.32 -0.92 -10.90
N ARG A 446 -4.92 0.29 -10.48
CA ARG A 446 -3.59 0.54 -9.94
C ARG A 446 -3.65 1.21 -8.57
N ASN A 447 -2.69 0.84 -7.72
CA ASN A 447 -2.48 1.42 -6.39
C ASN A 447 -3.76 1.38 -5.53
N VAL A 448 -4.37 0.19 -5.45
CA VAL A 448 -5.56 -0.07 -4.63
C VAL A 448 -5.10 -0.54 -3.25
N ARG A 449 -5.80 -0.12 -2.19
CA ARG A 449 -5.43 -0.45 -0.79
C ARG A 449 -6.48 -1.28 -0.06
N GLN A 450 -7.73 -1.15 -0.48
CA GLN A 450 -8.88 -1.80 0.12
C GLN A 450 -10.09 -1.63 -0.80
N GLY A 451 -11.24 -2.12 -0.35
CA GLY A 451 -12.52 -1.94 -0.99
C GLY A 451 -13.11 -3.25 -1.49
N VAL A 452 -14.08 -3.10 -2.38
CA VAL A 452 -14.83 -4.19 -2.99
C VAL A 452 -14.89 -3.99 -4.49
N THR A 453 -14.71 -5.07 -5.25
CA THR A 453 -14.93 -5.09 -6.70
C THR A 453 -16.17 -5.89 -7.05
N ASP A 454 -17.02 -5.33 -7.88
CA ASP A 454 -18.21 -5.99 -8.42
C ASP A 454 -18.17 -5.98 -9.95
N LEU A 455 -18.20 -7.15 -10.57
CA LEU A 455 -18.27 -7.33 -12.01
C LEU A 455 -19.58 -8.02 -12.36
N PHE A 456 -20.35 -7.40 -13.25
CA PHE A 456 -21.63 -7.89 -13.73
C PHE A 456 -21.59 -8.05 -15.24
N TRP A 457 -22.24 -9.10 -15.73
CA TRP A 457 -22.56 -9.28 -17.13
C TRP A 457 -23.99 -9.76 -17.27
N ASP A 458 -24.43 -10.07 -18.48
CA ASP A 458 -25.72 -10.67 -18.75
C ASP A 458 -25.54 -11.61 -19.95
N ILE A 459 -26.32 -12.69 -19.96
CA ILE A 459 -26.33 -13.68 -21.02
C ILE A 459 -27.80 -13.84 -21.40
N ARG A 460 -28.18 -13.23 -22.51
CA ARG A 460 -29.56 -13.37 -22.99
C ARG A 460 -29.74 -14.76 -23.56
N THR A 461 -30.71 -15.49 -23.05
CA THR A 461 -31.29 -16.62 -23.78
C THR A 461 -31.91 -16.07 -25.07
N SER A 462 -31.61 -16.70 -26.20
CA SER A 462 -32.32 -16.43 -27.45
C SER A 462 -33.83 -16.50 -27.17
N LEU A 463 -34.57 -15.53 -27.70
CA LEU A 463 -36.03 -15.40 -27.63
C LEU A 463 -36.73 -16.77 -27.72
N ALA A 464 -37.76 -16.92 -26.88
CA ALA A 464 -38.71 -18.03 -26.85
C ALA A 464 -39.23 -18.45 -28.22
#